data_AF-A0A359GVV8-F1
#
_entry.id   AF-A0A359GVV8-F1
#
_cell.length_a   1.000
_cell.length_b   1.000
_cell.length_c   1.000
_cell.angle_alpha   90.00
_cell.angle_beta   90.00
_cell.angle_gamma   90.00
#
_symmetry.space_group_name_H-M   'P 1'
#
loop_
_entity.id
_entity.type
_entity.pdbx_description
1 polymer ?
#
loop_
_entity_poly.entity_id
_entity_poly.type
_entity_poly.pdbx_seq_one_letter_code
_entity_poly.pdbx_strand_id
1 'polypeptide(L)'
;MIKVFPAFIFLITFFIGLASTQAQETDLSRVIDMHVHAGPDSRPRAMNDFEAARMARDAGLRAIVLKNHFTMTADRAALAMAQVEGLEIFGGVALNRAVGGINPEAVRQLVAFDGGRGKVVWLPTFDAEFYVKRAGTGDTYVSVMENESPVADLLQVFQIIAENSLLLAMGHSA
;
A
#
# COMPACT_ATOMS: atom_id res chain seq x y z
N MET A 1 -26.70 -70.82 -18.52
CA MET A 1 -26.99 -70.51 -17.10
C MET A 1 -25.75 -69.89 -16.48
N ILE A 2 -25.95 -68.77 -15.79
CA ILE A 2 -24.98 -67.84 -15.21
C ILE A 2 -24.26 -68.46 -13.99
N LYS A 3 -22.95 -68.22 -13.84
CA LYS A 3 -22.28 -67.97 -12.55
C LYS A 3 -21.16 -66.93 -12.73
N VAL A 4 -20.98 -66.11 -11.69
CA VAL A 4 -20.36 -64.78 -11.63
C VAL A 4 -18.88 -64.82 -11.19
N PHE A 5 -18.07 -63.87 -11.73
CA PHE A 5 -16.83 -63.14 -11.29
C PHE A 5 -16.08 -63.47 -9.96
N PRO A 6 -14.85 -62.96 -9.65
CA PRO A 6 -13.99 -61.95 -10.33
C PRO A 6 -12.44 -62.22 -10.34
N ALA A 7 -11.65 -61.52 -11.17
CA ALA A 7 -10.24 -61.21 -10.84
C ALA A 7 -9.64 -60.11 -11.75
N PHE A 8 -9.23 -58.99 -11.12
CA PHE A 8 -8.05 -58.16 -11.43
C PHE A 8 -7.86 -57.65 -12.88
N ILE A 9 -8.21 -56.41 -13.21
CA ILE A 9 -7.38 -55.18 -13.03
C ILE A 9 -5.90 -55.41 -13.37
N PHE A 10 -5.50 -55.10 -14.61
CA PHE A 10 -4.15 -54.73 -15.10
C PHE A 10 -4.35 -54.46 -16.60
N LEU A 11 -3.96 -53.38 -17.27
CA LEU A 11 -2.92 -52.39 -17.08
C LEU A 11 -3.25 -51.27 -18.08
N ILE A 12 -3.90 -50.17 -17.65
CA ILE A 12 -3.89 -48.93 -18.45
C ILE A 12 -2.60 -48.23 -18.08
N THR A 13 -1.56 -48.45 -18.90
CA THR A 13 -0.25 -47.82 -18.72
C THR A 13 -0.43 -46.31 -18.81
N PHE A 14 -0.19 -45.70 -17.67
CA PHE A 14 -0.30 -44.30 -17.33
C PHE A 14 0.71 -43.49 -18.14
N PHE A 15 0.36 -43.07 -19.37
CA PHE A 15 0.99 -41.92 -20.01
C PHE A 15 0.32 -40.64 -19.51
N ILE A 16 0.43 -40.38 -18.20
CA ILE A 16 0.41 -39.00 -17.74
C ILE A 16 1.81 -38.50 -18.03
N GLY A 17 1.99 -37.98 -19.25
CA GLY A 17 3.06 -37.04 -19.49
C GLY A 17 2.96 -35.99 -18.41
N LEU A 18 4.00 -35.88 -17.59
CA LEU A 18 4.26 -34.75 -16.72
C LEU A 18 4.30 -33.53 -17.64
N ALA A 19 3.14 -32.96 -17.94
CA ALA A 19 3.04 -31.55 -18.22
C ALA A 19 3.42 -30.90 -16.90
N SER A 20 4.72 -30.74 -16.70
CA SER A 20 5.25 -29.78 -15.74
C SER A 20 4.57 -28.48 -16.12
N THR A 21 3.55 -28.07 -15.38
CA THR A 21 3.17 -26.67 -15.34
C THR A 21 4.41 -25.99 -14.79
N GLN A 22 5.32 -25.58 -15.68
CA GLN A 22 6.30 -24.57 -15.33
C GLN A 22 5.43 -23.39 -14.95
N ALA A 23 5.28 -23.15 -13.64
CA ALA A 23 4.84 -21.87 -13.16
C ALA A 23 5.77 -20.89 -13.86
N GLN A 24 5.22 -20.08 -14.75
CA GLN A 24 5.99 -19.05 -15.42
C GLN A 24 6.51 -18.14 -14.31
N GLU A 25 7.82 -18.22 -14.02
CA GLU A 25 8.43 -17.34 -13.05
C GLU A 25 8.16 -15.90 -13.50
N THR A 26 7.40 -15.19 -12.68
CA THR A 26 7.03 -13.81 -12.96
C THR A 26 8.16 -12.93 -12.46
N ASP A 27 8.83 -12.22 -13.37
CA ASP A 27 9.87 -11.25 -13.01
C ASP A 27 9.25 -10.02 -12.34
N LEU A 28 9.51 -9.86 -11.04
CA LEU A 28 9.03 -8.74 -10.22
C LEU A 28 10.08 -7.63 -10.04
N SER A 29 11.27 -7.76 -10.66
CA SER A 29 12.41 -6.84 -10.46
C SER A 29 12.15 -5.39 -10.87
N ARG A 30 11.06 -5.12 -11.59
CA ARG A 30 10.61 -3.78 -11.98
C ARG A 30 9.29 -3.36 -11.34
N VAL A 31 8.73 -4.19 -10.48
CA VAL A 31 7.44 -3.96 -9.83
C VAL A 31 7.65 -3.18 -8.53
N ILE A 32 6.75 -2.23 -8.29
CA ILE A 32 6.69 -1.46 -7.05
C ILE A 32 5.32 -1.70 -6.43
N ASP A 33 5.29 -2.14 -5.17
CA ASP A 33 4.06 -2.13 -4.39
C ASP A 33 3.83 -0.73 -3.80
N MET A 34 2.83 -0.02 -4.33
CA MET A 34 2.59 1.39 -4.04
C MET A 34 1.80 1.63 -2.75
N HIS A 35 1.34 0.58 -2.05
CA HIS A 35 0.41 0.77 -0.93
C HIS A 35 0.49 -0.40 0.06
N VAL A 36 1.55 -0.41 0.87
CA VAL A 36 1.77 -1.43 1.89
C VAL A 36 1.34 -0.94 3.26
N HIS A 37 0.41 -1.67 3.87
CA HIS A 37 0.00 -1.44 5.25
C HIS A 37 0.74 -2.39 6.21
N ALA A 38 1.80 -1.89 6.85
CA ALA A 38 2.59 -2.62 7.83
C ALA A 38 2.59 -1.92 9.20
N GLY A 39 2.91 -2.67 10.25
CA GLY A 39 3.03 -2.17 11.61
C GLY A 39 4.39 -1.50 11.87
N PRO A 40 4.50 -0.64 12.91
CA PRO A 40 3.49 -0.34 13.92
C PRO A 40 2.31 0.49 13.38
N ASP A 41 1.11 0.25 13.92
CA ASP A 41 -0.13 0.92 13.54
C ASP A 41 -1.17 0.80 14.66
N SER A 42 -2.13 1.72 14.73
CA SER A 42 -3.29 1.64 15.62
C SER A 42 -4.33 0.61 15.16
N ARG A 43 -4.17 0.06 13.94
CA ARG A 43 -4.93 -1.09 13.43
C ARG A 43 -4.06 -2.34 13.41
N PRO A 44 -4.63 -3.54 13.65
CA PRO A 44 -3.89 -4.78 13.50
C PRO A 44 -3.28 -4.90 12.09
N ARG A 45 -2.01 -5.29 12.03
CA ARG A 45 -1.27 -5.54 10.77
C ARG A 45 -0.73 -6.96 10.79
N ALA A 46 -0.64 -7.56 9.61
CA ALA A 46 -0.13 -8.93 9.44
C ALA A 46 1.40 -9.02 9.68
N MET A 47 2.10 -7.89 9.58
CA MET A 47 3.55 -7.79 9.58
C MET A 47 3.98 -6.40 10.04
N ASN A 48 5.20 -6.28 10.58
CA ASN A 48 5.87 -4.99 10.75
C ASN A 48 6.61 -4.55 9.47
N ASP A 49 7.12 -3.32 9.44
CA ASP A 49 7.81 -2.75 8.27
C ASP A 49 9.00 -3.59 7.79
N PHE A 50 9.79 -4.12 8.72
CA PHE A 50 10.97 -4.91 8.37
C PHE A 50 10.59 -6.27 7.77
N GLU A 51 9.53 -6.88 8.29
CA GLU A 51 8.97 -8.12 7.72
C GLU A 51 8.41 -7.87 6.32
N ALA A 52 7.62 -6.80 6.14
CA ALA A 52 7.10 -6.41 4.83
C ALA A 52 8.23 -6.17 3.81
N ALA A 53 9.26 -5.43 4.21
CA ALA A 53 10.42 -5.14 3.37
C ALA A 53 11.21 -6.42 3.01
N ARG A 54 11.48 -7.31 3.97
CA ARG A 54 12.16 -8.58 3.70
C ARG A 54 11.35 -9.45 2.74
N MET A 55 10.04 -9.56 2.94
CA MET A 55 9.18 -10.34 2.02
C MET A 55 9.17 -9.74 0.61
N ALA A 56 9.09 -8.41 0.48
CA ALA A 56 9.13 -7.76 -0.83
C ALA A 56 10.48 -7.96 -1.53
N ARG A 57 11.59 -7.84 -0.79
CA ARG A 57 12.94 -8.14 -1.30
C ARG A 57 13.06 -9.59 -1.74
N ASP A 58 12.62 -10.54 -0.92
CA ASP A 58 12.74 -11.97 -1.19
C ASP A 58 11.87 -12.40 -2.37
N ALA A 59 10.75 -11.70 -2.61
CA ALA A 59 9.92 -11.84 -3.81
C ALA A 59 10.52 -11.15 -5.05
N GLY A 60 11.62 -10.40 -4.90
CA GLY A 60 12.32 -9.73 -5.99
C GLY A 60 11.67 -8.42 -6.45
N LEU A 61 10.87 -7.74 -5.62
CA LEU A 61 10.31 -6.43 -5.96
C LEU A 61 11.41 -5.36 -6.08
N ARG A 62 11.16 -4.33 -6.90
CA ARG A 62 12.03 -3.15 -6.99
C ARG A 62 11.90 -2.26 -5.77
N ALA A 63 10.67 -2.03 -5.30
CA ALA A 63 10.39 -1.12 -4.21
C ALA A 63 9.05 -1.39 -3.53
N ILE A 64 8.88 -0.83 -2.34
CA ILE A 64 7.58 -0.72 -1.66
C ILE A 64 7.33 0.69 -1.14
N VAL A 65 6.06 1.06 -0.97
CA VAL A 65 5.63 2.29 -0.32
C VAL A 65 4.82 1.98 0.92
N LEU A 66 5.39 2.27 2.08
CA LEU A 66 4.73 2.12 3.38
C LEU A 66 3.66 3.18 3.56
N LYS A 67 2.49 2.78 4.06
CA LYS A 67 1.37 3.67 4.33
C LYS A 67 0.80 3.45 5.72
N ASN A 68 0.56 4.56 6.42
CA ASN A 68 -0.21 4.61 7.65
C ASN A 68 -1.36 5.62 7.51
N HIS A 69 -2.44 5.41 8.27
CA HIS A 69 -3.62 6.29 8.22
C HIS A 69 -3.55 7.46 9.20
N PHE A 70 -2.62 7.42 10.16
CA PHE A 70 -2.58 8.29 11.33
C PHE A 70 -1.28 9.09 11.43
N THR A 71 -0.17 8.53 10.96
CA THR A 71 1.15 9.16 10.99
C THR A 71 1.79 9.14 9.60
N MET A 72 2.84 9.92 9.42
CA MET A 72 3.73 9.73 8.28
C MET A 72 4.49 8.40 8.36
N THR A 73 5.05 7.97 7.23
CA THR A 73 5.85 6.74 7.12
C THR A 73 7.23 6.95 6.46
N ALA A 74 7.61 8.18 6.14
CA ALA A 74 8.94 8.46 5.58
C ALA A 74 10.06 8.19 6.59
N ASP A 75 9.81 8.44 7.88
CA ASP A 75 10.65 8.05 9.01
C ASP A 75 10.88 6.54 9.06
N ARG A 76 9.81 5.76 9.03
CA ARG A 76 9.82 4.30 9.05
C ARG A 76 10.51 3.73 7.83
N ALA A 77 10.27 4.32 6.66
CA ALA A 77 10.95 3.95 5.42
C ALA A 77 12.47 4.19 5.51
N ALA A 78 12.90 5.33 6.05
CA ALA A 78 14.32 5.62 6.24
C ALA A 78 14.99 4.62 7.19
N LEU A 79 14.33 4.26 8.30
CA LEU A 79 14.82 3.23 9.23
C LEU A 79 14.85 1.84 8.59
N ALA A 80 13.83 1.46 7.82
CA ALA A 80 13.78 0.18 7.12
C ALA A 80 14.88 0.07 6.05
N MET A 81 15.17 1.16 5.33
CA MET A 81 16.29 1.20 4.37
C MET A 81 17.64 0.92 5.02
N ALA A 82 17.83 1.28 6.30
CA ALA A 82 19.06 0.98 7.03
C ALA A 82 19.17 -0.49 7.47
N GLN A 83 18.10 -1.28 7.33
CA GLN A 83 18.03 -2.67 7.84
C GLN A 83 17.77 -3.71 6.75
N VAL A 84 17.26 -3.30 5.59
CA VAL A 84 16.92 -4.20 4.47
C VAL A 84 17.54 -3.67 3.19
N GLU A 85 18.63 -4.30 2.77
CA GLU A 85 19.31 -4.00 1.51
C GLU A 85 18.62 -4.68 0.32
N GLY A 86 18.87 -4.18 -0.90
CA GLY A 86 18.39 -4.78 -2.15
C GLY A 86 16.94 -4.45 -2.54
N LEU A 87 16.30 -3.51 -1.83
CA LEU A 87 14.94 -3.03 -2.09
C LEU A 87 14.88 -1.53 -1.78
N GLU A 88 14.18 -0.74 -2.59
CA GLU A 88 13.88 0.64 -2.24
C GLU A 88 12.59 0.73 -1.39
N ILE A 89 12.64 1.49 -0.31
CA ILE A 89 11.52 1.64 0.62
C ILE A 89 11.19 3.13 0.72
N PHE A 90 9.94 3.46 0.41
CA PHE A 90 9.41 4.82 0.48
C PHE A 90 8.24 4.88 1.47
N GLY A 91 7.87 6.10 1.81
CA GLY A 91 6.72 6.38 2.64
C GLY A 91 5.94 7.59 2.13
N GLY A 92 5.01 8.05 2.97
CA GLY A 92 4.16 9.17 2.65
C GLY A 92 3.35 9.64 3.86
N VAL A 93 2.33 10.44 3.60
CA VAL A 93 1.38 10.92 4.62
C VAL A 93 -0.04 10.88 4.09
N ALA A 94 -0.97 10.36 4.89
CA ALA A 94 -2.39 10.47 4.61
C ALA A 94 -2.97 11.67 5.36
N LEU A 95 -3.62 12.58 4.64
CA LEU A 95 -4.18 13.85 5.15
C LEU A 95 -5.50 13.64 5.92
N ASN A 96 -5.47 12.69 6.86
CA ASN A 96 -6.55 12.38 7.79
C ASN A 96 -6.51 13.31 9.02
N ARG A 97 -7.53 13.23 9.87
CA ARG A 97 -7.67 14.08 11.07
C ARG A 97 -6.49 13.97 12.03
N ALA A 98 -5.86 12.79 12.10
CA ALA A 98 -4.71 12.54 12.95
C ALA A 98 -3.49 13.43 12.64
N VAL A 99 -3.37 13.92 11.41
CA VAL A 99 -2.35 14.91 11.01
C VAL A 99 -2.94 16.31 10.80
N GLY A 100 -4.17 16.56 11.25
CA GLY A 100 -4.87 17.85 11.11
C GLY A 100 -5.78 17.96 9.88
N GLY A 101 -6.01 16.89 9.13
CA GLY A 101 -6.80 16.92 7.89
C GLY A 101 -5.96 17.32 6.68
N ILE A 102 -6.53 18.14 5.78
CA ILE A 102 -5.78 18.75 4.68
C ILE A 102 -4.74 19.71 5.25
N ASN A 103 -3.57 19.19 5.60
CA ASN A 103 -2.53 19.92 6.31
C ASN A 103 -1.28 20.11 5.43
N PRO A 104 -1.04 21.33 4.89
CA PRO A 104 0.15 21.63 4.11
C PRO A 104 1.45 21.44 4.89
N GLU A 105 1.44 21.73 6.20
CA GLU A 105 2.63 21.62 7.04
C GLU A 105 3.07 20.17 7.20
N ALA A 106 2.14 19.23 7.33
CA ALA A 106 2.46 17.81 7.33
C ALA A 106 3.17 17.37 6.04
N VAL A 107 2.81 17.96 4.90
CA VAL A 107 3.46 17.69 3.61
C VAL A 107 4.84 18.36 3.51
N ARG A 108 5.01 19.58 4.04
CA ARG A 108 6.34 20.22 4.12
C ARG A 108 7.31 19.39 4.96
N GLN A 109 6.85 18.90 6.11
CA GLN A 109 7.66 18.04 6.97
C GLN A 109 7.95 16.68 6.31
N LEU A 110 7.02 16.11 5.54
CA LEU A 110 7.26 14.91 4.74
C LEU A 110 8.42 15.11 3.75
N VAL A 111 8.48 16.27 3.08
CA VAL A 111 9.55 16.63 2.13
C VAL A 111 10.87 16.86 2.83
N ALA A 112 10.85 17.60 3.94
CA ALA A 112 12.05 17.98 4.69
C ALA A 112 12.64 16.82 5.52
N PHE A 113 11.91 15.72 5.67
CA PHE A 113 12.33 14.61 6.51
C PHE A 113 13.63 13.97 6.01
N ASP A 114 14.53 13.70 6.95
CA ASP A 114 15.83 13.10 6.64
C ASP A 114 15.67 11.72 5.96
N GLY A 115 16.63 11.38 5.11
CA GLY A 115 16.62 10.19 4.27
C GLY A 115 15.80 10.31 2.98
N GLY A 116 15.00 11.37 2.79
CA GLY A 116 14.36 11.70 1.51
C GLY A 116 13.37 10.64 1.01
N ARG A 117 12.79 9.85 1.93
CA ARG A 117 11.92 8.70 1.61
C ARG A 117 10.44 9.04 1.48
N GLY A 118 10.03 10.27 1.77
CA GLY A 118 8.66 10.74 1.54
C GLY A 118 8.39 10.95 0.06
N LYS A 119 7.41 10.22 -0.51
CA LYS A 119 7.06 10.29 -1.94
C LYS A 119 5.57 10.38 -2.24
N VAL A 120 4.70 10.02 -1.29
CA VAL A 120 3.26 9.98 -1.54
C VAL A 120 2.48 10.83 -0.54
N VAL A 121 1.52 11.59 -1.05
CA VAL A 121 0.52 12.30 -0.24
C VAL A 121 -0.84 11.71 -0.59
N TRP A 122 -1.50 11.06 0.36
CA TRP A 122 -2.86 10.61 0.20
C TRP A 122 -3.82 11.69 0.71
N LEU A 123 -4.84 12.02 -0.09
CA LEU A 123 -6.04 12.70 0.39
C LEU A 123 -6.73 11.86 1.47
N PRO A 124 -7.70 12.43 2.23
CA PRO A 124 -8.36 11.73 3.32
C PRO A 124 -8.85 10.34 2.91
N THR A 125 -8.74 9.39 3.83
CA THR A 125 -9.13 7.99 3.62
C THR A 125 -10.36 7.64 4.44
N PHE A 126 -10.21 7.21 5.70
CA PHE A 126 -11.35 6.85 6.54
C PHE A 126 -12.03 8.07 7.12
N ASP A 127 -11.30 9.19 7.19
CA ASP A 127 -11.87 10.47 7.59
C ASP A 127 -12.40 11.27 6.40
N ALA A 128 -12.37 10.73 5.17
CA ALA A 128 -12.90 11.44 4.02
C ALA A 128 -14.41 11.70 4.16
N GLU A 129 -14.85 12.90 3.80
CA GLU A 129 -16.27 13.27 3.81
C GLU A 129 -17.15 12.23 3.08
N PHE A 130 -16.75 11.84 1.87
CA PHE A 130 -17.48 10.84 1.10
C PHE A 130 -17.57 9.49 1.83
N TYR A 131 -16.45 9.01 2.38
CA TYR A 131 -16.39 7.74 3.10
C TYR A 131 -17.29 7.76 4.34
N VAL A 132 -17.17 8.80 5.17
CA VAL A 132 -17.94 8.96 6.41
C VAL A 132 -19.45 9.09 6.10
N LYS A 133 -19.83 9.93 5.14
CA LYS A 133 -21.23 10.08 4.72
C LYS A 133 -21.81 8.78 4.18
N ARG A 134 -21.04 8.04 3.37
CA ARG A 134 -21.45 6.74 2.82
C ARG A 134 -21.58 5.67 3.90
N ALA A 135 -20.69 5.67 4.88
CA ALA A 135 -20.74 4.74 6.01
C ALA A 135 -21.91 5.05 6.96
N GLY A 136 -22.44 6.27 6.94
CA GLY A 136 -23.61 6.67 7.73
C GLY A 136 -23.32 6.72 9.24
N THR A 137 -22.06 6.90 9.64
CA THR A 137 -21.67 6.84 11.06
C THR A 137 -21.98 8.12 11.83
N GLY A 138 -22.12 9.25 11.13
CA GLY A 138 -22.27 10.58 11.76
C GLY A 138 -20.97 11.11 12.37
N ASP A 139 -19.83 10.47 12.11
CA ASP A 139 -18.53 10.91 12.59
C ASP A 139 -18.10 12.22 11.95
N THR A 140 -17.12 12.88 12.55
CA THR A 140 -16.48 14.04 11.93
C THR A 140 -15.59 13.61 10.76
N TYR A 141 -15.58 14.41 9.71
CA TYR A 141 -14.82 14.14 8.49
C TYR A 141 -13.89 15.29 8.11
N VAL A 142 -13.07 15.05 7.09
CA VAL A 142 -12.22 16.01 6.37
C VAL A 142 -12.78 16.14 4.97
N SER A 143 -13.20 17.35 4.61
CA SER A 143 -13.61 17.65 3.24
C SER A 143 -12.43 18.17 2.43
N VAL A 144 -12.43 17.79 1.15
CA VAL A 144 -11.51 18.33 0.13
C VAL A 144 -12.13 19.51 -0.62
N MET A 145 -13.45 19.72 -0.49
CA MET A 145 -14.21 20.75 -1.19
C MET A 145 -14.99 21.62 -0.19
N GLU A 146 -15.09 22.91 -0.46
CA GLU A 146 -15.96 23.85 0.24
C GLU A 146 -16.61 24.77 -0.80
N ASN A 147 -17.94 24.89 -0.77
CA ASN A 147 -18.70 25.72 -1.72
C ASN A 147 -18.30 25.49 -3.18
N GLU A 148 -18.26 24.21 -3.60
CA GLU A 148 -17.90 23.78 -4.97
C GLU A 148 -16.44 24.08 -5.39
N SER A 149 -15.59 24.54 -4.47
CA SER A 149 -14.18 24.83 -4.71
C SER A 149 -13.28 23.95 -3.82
N PRO A 150 -12.05 23.60 -4.24
CA PRO A 150 -11.09 22.96 -3.34
C PRO A 150 -10.84 23.82 -2.11
N VAL A 151 -10.71 23.19 -0.93
CA VAL A 151 -10.33 23.93 0.29
C VAL A 151 -8.96 24.61 0.11
N ALA A 152 -8.78 25.80 0.69
CA ALA A 152 -7.59 26.62 0.44
C ALA A 152 -6.27 25.89 0.74
N ASP A 153 -6.24 25.09 1.80
CA ASP A 153 -5.06 24.29 2.16
C ASP A 153 -4.75 23.19 1.15
N LEU A 154 -5.76 22.68 0.42
CA LEU A 154 -5.53 21.68 -0.63
C LEU A 154 -4.74 22.28 -1.80
N LEU A 155 -4.96 23.56 -2.11
CA LEU A 155 -4.19 24.27 -3.14
C LEU A 155 -2.71 24.39 -2.76
N GLN A 156 -2.41 24.67 -1.48
CA GLN A 156 -1.04 24.66 -0.97
C GLN A 156 -0.42 23.27 -1.02
N VAL A 157 -1.18 22.23 -0.67
CA VAL A 157 -0.73 20.83 -0.81
C VAL A 157 -0.37 20.51 -2.26
N PHE A 158 -1.20 20.89 -3.23
CA PHE A 158 -0.89 20.69 -4.65
C PHE A 158 0.37 21.41 -5.09
N GLN A 159 0.59 22.64 -4.61
CA GLN A 159 1.81 23.38 -4.88
C GLN A 159 3.05 22.65 -4.34
N ILE A 160 3.04 22.22 -3.07
CA ILE A 160 4.16 21.49 -2.46
C ILE A 160 4.43 20.18 -3.21
N ILE A 161 3.37 19.46 -3.60
CA ILE A 161 3.47 18.23 -4.39
C ILE A 161 4.16 18.49 -5.73
N ALA A 162 3.74 19.53 -6.45
CA ALA A 162 4.30 19.89 -7.75
C ALA A 162 5.77 20.33 -7.65
N GLU A 163 6.10 21.18 -6.67
CA GLU A 163 7.47 21.69 -6.45
C GLU A 163 8.46 20.58 -6.07
N ASN A 164 7.98 19.51 -5.42
CA ASN A 164 8.83 18.45 -4.88
C ASN A 164 8.68 17.10 -5.60
N SER A 165 7.98 17.07 -6.75
CA SER A 165 7.74 15.87 -7.55
C SER A 165 7.18 14.70 -6.72
N LEU A 166 6.20 14.99 -5.86
CA LEU A 166 5.51 13.97 -5.06
C LEU A 166 4.34 13.37 -5.86
N LEU A 167 3.91 12.18 -5.45
CA LEU A 167 2.70 11.55 -5.97
C LEU A 167 1.49 11.94 -5.12
N LEU A 168 0.44 12.44 -5.77
CA LEU A 168 -0.88 12.61 -5.17
C LEU A 168 -1.69 11.32 -5.32
N ALA A 169 -2.25 10.82 -4.23
CA ALA A 169 -3.19 9.70 -4.22
C ALA A 169 -4.55 10.15 -3.68
N MET A 170 -5.63 9.80 -4.38
CA MET A 170 -6.97 10.37 -4.13
C MET A 170 -7.65 9.91 -2.83
N GLY A 171 -7.08 8.95 -2.12
CA GLY A 171 -7.67 8.41 -0.90
C GLY A 171 -9.09 7.89 -1.17
N HIS A 172 -10.03 8.25 -0.28
CA HIS A 172 -11.46 7.96 -0.46
C HIS A 172 -12.26 9.25 -0.70
N SER A 173 -11.62 10.26 -1.30
CA SER A 173 -12.26 11.52 -1.68
C SER A 173 -12.88 11.32 -3.06
N ALA A 174 -14.21 11.27 -3.13
CA ALA A 174 -14.99 11.09 -4.37
C ALA A 174 -15.53 12.42 -4.88
#